data_AF-A0A0P9CLJ0-F1
#
_entry.id   AF-A0A0P9CLJ0-F1
#
_cell.length_a   1.000
_cell.length_b   1.000
_cell.length_c   1.000
_cell.angle_alpha   90.00
_cell.angle_beta   90.00
_cell.angle_gamma   90.00
#
_symmetry.space_group_name_H-M   'P 1'
#
loop_
_entity.id
_entity.type
_entity.pdbx_description
1 polymer ?
#
loop_
_entity_poly.entity_id
_entity_poly.type
_entity_poly.pdbx_seq_one_letter_code
_entity_poly.pdbx_strand_id
1 'polypeptide(L)'
;SARRRLRAACEQIFICGFSAGGLLALRMAAREAAAGVIVLSPALRLRGGNLLQITGLLKHVMPWYYPLARANFADPAVRAAVLERAPEAQLDDPEVVAAIRREAKVPVGSLYELARLQRATSRELPRVRVPALIMQGRRDQTVEPRSAEMVARAIGSPDR
;
A
#
# COMPACT_ATOMS: atom_id res chain seq x y z
N SER A 1 -24.83 5.53 3.59
CA SER A 1 -23.43 5.05 3.60
C SER A 1 -23.08 4.57 5.00
N ALA A 2 -22.10 3.68 5.14
CA ALA A 2 -21.65 3.14 6.44
C ALA A 2 -21.31 4.25 7.45
N ARG A 3 -20.66 5.33 6.99
CA ARG A 3 -20.38 6.53 7.79
C ARG A 3 -21.60 7.16 8.45
N ARG A 4 -22.70 7.35 7.70
CA ARG A 4 -23.92 7.96 8.25
C ARG A 4 -24.53 7.11 9.37
N ARG A 5 -24.44 5.78 9.22
CA ARG A 5 -24.89 4.84 10.25
C ARG A 5 -24.02 4.92 11.50
N LEU A 6 -22.69 4.98 11.34
CA LEU A 6 -21.75 5.13 12.45
C LEU A 6 -21.95 6.47 13.19
N ARG A 7 -22.12 7.59 12.47
CA ARG A 7 -22.37 8.90 13.11
C ARG A 7 -23.70 8.97 13.87
N ALA A 8 -24.69 8.17 13.48
CA ALA A 8 -25.97 8.11 14.18
C ALA A 8 -25.92 7.25 15.45
N ALA A 9 -24.92 6.37 15.57
CA ALA A 9 -24.84 5.37 16.64
C ALA A 9 -23.60 5.51 17.54
N CYS A 10 -22.63 6.35 17.17
CA CYS A 10 -21.35 6.48 17.86
C CYS A 10 -21.00 7.95 18.09
N GLU A 11 -20.64 8.29 19.32
CA GLU A 11 -20.14 9.62 19.70
C GLU A 11 -18.72 9.86 19.18
N GLN A 12 -17.90 8.81 19.13
CA GLN A 12 -16.52 8.86 18.66
C GLN A 12 -16.30 7.83 17.54
N ILE A 13 -15.60 8.26 16.50
CA ILE A 13 -15.29 7.43 15.34
C ILE A 13 -13.80 7.54 15.05
N PHE A 14 -13.11 6.41 15.07
CA PHE A 14 -11.73 6.30 14.60
C PHE A 14 -11.71 5.75 13.18
N ILE A 15 -10.74 6.22 12.39
CA ILE A 15 -10.54 5.77 11.02
C ILE A 15 -9.27 4.91 10.99
N CYS A 16 -9.35 3.69 10.48
CA CYS A 16 -8.17 2.84 10.34
C CYS A 16 -7.95 2.34 8.91
N GLY A 17 -6.70 2.04 8.57
CA GLY A 17 -6.37 1.48 7.26
C GLY A 17 -4.97 0.88 7.15
N PHE A 18 -4.85 -0.20 6.38
CA PHE A 18 -3.59 -0.88 6.06
C PHE A 18 -3.16 -0.59 4.61
N SER A 19 -1.86 -0.36 4.37
CA SER A 19 -1.28 -0.15 3.04
C SER A 19 -1.97 0.98 2.26
N ALA A 20 -2.53 0.70 1.08
CA ALA A 20 -3.32 1.66 0.30
C ALA A 20 -4.57 2.13 1.07
N GLY A 21 -5.17 1.26 1.89
CA GLY A 21 -6.24 1.62 2.82
C GLY A 21 -5.80 2.66 3.85
N GLY A 22 -4.53 2.64 4.27
CA GLY A 22 -3.96 3.68 5.14
C GLY A 22 -3.94 5.06 4.48
N LEU A 23 -3.67 5.12 3.18
CA LEU A 23 -3.74 6.38 2.42
C LEU A 23 -5.19 6.89 2.32
N LEU A 24 -6.15 6.00 2.09
CA LEU A 24 -7.58 6.34 2.09
C LEU A 24 -8.03 6.83 3.48
N ALA A 25 -7.58 6.17 4.54
CA ALA A 25 -7.84 6.56 5.93
C ALA A 25 -7.33 7.98 6.22
N LEU A 26 -6.10 8.30 5.82
CA LEU A 26 -5.52 9.64 5.96
C LEU A 26 -6.31 10.70 5.19
N ARG A 27 -6.70 10.40 3.94
CA ARG A 27 -7.51 11.32 3.14
C ARG A 27 -8.90 11.55 3.75
N MET A 28 -9.49 10.52 4.35
CA MET A 28 -10.77 10.66 5.05
C MET A 28 -10.60 11.52 6.32
N ALA A 29 -9.55 11.27 7.11
CA ALA A 29 -9.22 12.07 8.30
C ALA A 29 -8.85 13.54 7.96
N ALA A 30 -8.36 13.81 6.76
CA ALA A 30 -8.07 15.16 6.27
C ALA A 30 -9.34 15.98 5.92
N ARG A 31 -10.48 15.32 5.71
CA ARG A 31 -11.70 15.91 5.15
C ARG A 31 -12.90 15.82 6.08
N GLU A 32 -12.84 14.91 7.04
CA GLU A 32 -13.99 14.52 7.85
C GLU A 32 -13.64 14.53 9.33
N ALA A 33 -14.62 14.91 10.16
CA ALA A 33 -14.49 14.78 11.61
C ALA A 33 -14.38 13.30 12.00
N ALA A 34 -13.30 12.99 12.72
CA ALA A 34 -12.98 11.73 13.37
C ALA A 34 -12.26 12.02 14.69
N ALA A 35 -12.34 11.10 15.65
CA ALA A 35 -11.63 11.19 16.93
C ALA A 35 -10.12 10.94 16.77
N GLY A 36 -9.72 10.18 15.74
CA GLY A 36 -8.33 9.90 15.42
C GLY A 36 -8.20 9.00 14.20
N VAL A 37 -6.96 8.81 13.74
CA VAL A 37 -6.62 7.95 12.60
C VAL A 37 -5.52 6.96 12.94
N ILE A 38 -5.68 5.70 12.54
CA ILE A 38 -4.71 4.63 12.78
C ILE A 38 -4.29 4.05 11.42
N VAL A 39 -3.01 4.15 11.08
CA VAL A 39 -2.52 3.62 9.79
C VAL A 39 -1.41 2.62 9.98
N LEU A 40 -1.50 1.52 9.24
CA LEU A 40 -0.53 0.43 9.25
C LEU A 40 0.13 0.32 7.87
N SER A 41 1.46 0.36 7.84
CA SER A 41 2.28 0.35 6.62
C SER A 41 1.75 1.29 5.52
N PRO A 42 1.53 2.60 5.77
CA PRO A 42 0.88 3.48 4.81
C PRO A 42 1.63 3.46 3.47
N ALA A 43 0.96 3.13 2.37
CA ALA A 43 1.61 2.84 1.09
C ALA A 43 2.05 4.09 0.30
N LEU A 44 2.60 5.11 0.97
CA LEU A 44 3.04 6.36 0.35
C LEU A 44 4.31 6.16 -0.50
N ARG A 45 5.16 5.19 -0.10
CA ARG A 45 6.38 4.82 -0.82
C ARG A 45 6.57 3.30 -0.82
N LEU A 46 6.61 2.70 -2.01
CA LEU A 46 6.82 1.26 -2.20
C LEU A 46 8.27 0.94 -2.56
N ARG A 47 8.72 -0.26 -2.21
CA ARG A 47 9.96 -0.84 -2.75
C ARG A 47 9.80 -1.11 -4.25
N GLY A 48 10.86 -0.92 -5.03
CA GLY A 48 10.81 -0.99 -6.50
C GLY A 48 10.78 0.37 -7.22
N GLY A 49 10.84 1.48 -6.47
CA GLY A 49 11.14 2.81 -7.01
C GLY A 49 10.00 3.46 -7.79
N ASN A 50 10.36 4.44 -8.64
CA ASN A 50 9.41 5.32 -9.34
C ASN A 50 8.68 4.65 -10.52
N LEU A 51 8.80 3.33 -10.71
CA LEU A 51 8.14 2.61 -11.81
C LEU A 51 6.63 2.90 -11.84
N LEU A 52 6.02 3.03 -10.65
CA LEU A 52 4.61 3.41 -10.48
C LEU A 52 4.27 4.80 -11.05
N GLN A 53 5.22 5.74 -11.07
CA GLN A 53 5.00 7.10 -11.53
C GLN A 53 4.98 7.21 -13.06
N ILE A 54 5.57 6.25 -13.78
CA ILE A 54 5.70 6.24 -15.25
C ILE A 54 4.51 5.50 -15.92
N THR A 55 3.63 4.88 -15.13
CA THR A 55 2.52 4.02 -15.61
C THR A 55 1.39 4.74 -16.39
N GLY A 56 1.41 6.07 -16.51
CA GLY A 56 0.32 6.87 -17.06
C GLY A 56 -0.08 6.51 -18.50
N LEU A 57 0.89 6.48 -19.41
CA LEU A 57 0.65 6.07 -20.81
C LEU A 57 0.83 4.55 -20.99
N LEU A 58 1.72 3.95 -20.21
CA LEU A 58 2.06 2.52 -20.27
C LEU A 58 0.86 1.60 -20.06
N LYS A 59 -0.15 1.98 -19.27
CA LYS A 59 -1.35 1.15 -19.02
C LYS A 59 -2.15 0.79 -20.29
N HIS A 60 -2.02 1.59 -21.36
CA HIS A 60 -2.73 1.36 -22.63
C HIS A 60 -1.95 0.44 -23.58
N VAL A 61 -0.64 0.30 -23.37
CA VAL A 61 0.26 -0.49 -24.23
C VAL A 61 0.65 -1.81 -23.56
N MET A 62 0.74 -1.82 -22.23
CA MET A 62 1.11 -2.96 -21.42
C MET A 62 0.08 -3.13 -20.28
N PRO A 63 -0.91 -4.04 -20.42
CA PRO A 63 -1.96 -4.20 -19.42
C PRO A 63 -1.48 -4.85 -18.13
N TRP A 64 -0.42 -5.67 -18.19
CA TRP A 64 0.05 -6.50 -17.08
C TRP A 64 1.51 -6.20 -16.71
N TYR A 65 1.77 -6.11 -15.40
CA TYR A 65 3.09 -6.06 -14.81
C TYR A 65 3.37 -7.39 -14.09
N TYR A 66 4.52 -8.02 -14.36
CA TYR A 66 4.89 -9.33 -13.83
C TYR A 66 6.02 -9.19 -12.80
N PRO A 67 5.72 -8.99 -11.49
CA PRO A 67 6.74 -8.73 -10.46
C PRO A 67 7.79 -9.84 -10.35
N LEU A 68 7.42 -11.09 -10.64
CA LEU A 68 8.29 -12.25 -10.48
C LEU A 68 8.98 -12.68 -11.78
N ALA A 69 8.72 -12.02 -12.92
CA ALA A 69 9.25 -12.43 -14.22
C ALA A 69 10.78 -12.60 -14.23
N ARG A 70 11.51 -11.75 -13.48
CA ARG A 70 12.99 -11.78 -13.35
C ARG A 70 13.49 -12.08 -11.94
N ALA A 71 12.62 -12.52 -11.02
CA ALA A 71 13.03 -12.83 -9.65
C ALA A 71 14.04 -14.00 -9.61
N ASN A 72 15.00 -13.96 -8.69
CA ASN A 72 15.94 -15.07 -8.49
C ASN A 72 15.33 -16.09 -7.51
N PHE A 73 14.84 -17.23 -8.00
CA PHE A 73 14.25 -18.28 -7.14
C PHE A 73 15.31 -19.11 -6.39
N ALA A 74 16.59 -18.87 -6.61
CA ALA A 74 17.66 -19.38 -5.74
C ALA A 74 17.80 -18.55 -4.45
N ASP A 75 17.24 -17.33 -4.39
CA ASP A 75 17.25 -16.50 -3.19
C ASP A 75 16.24 -17.04 -2.16
N PRO A 76 16.67 -17.42 -0.94
CA PRO A 76 15.77 -17.89 0.11
C PRO A 76 14.65 -16.90 0.47
N ALA A 77 14.90 -15.59 0.36
CA ALA A 77 13.89 -14.58 0.63
C ALA A 77 12.77 -14.57 -0.43
N VAL A 78 13.12 -14.75 -1.70
CA VAL A 78 12.15 -14.88 -2.80
C VAL A 78 11.33 -16.15 -2.62
N ARG A 79 11.97 -17.27 -2.29
CA ARG A 79 11.28 -18.54 -2.03
C ARG A 79 10.30 -18.42 -0.87
N ALA A 80 10.74 -17.85 0.25
CA ALA A 80 9.88 -17.63 1.42
C ALA A 80 8.65 -16.76 1.08
N ALA A 81 8.84 -15.66 0.34
CA ALA A 81 7.75 -14.77 -0.05
C ALA A 81 6.73 -15.44 -0.99
N VAL A 82 7.17 -16.36 -1.84
CA VAL A 82 6.28 -17.16 -2.70
C VAL A 82 5.53 -18.20 -1.87
N LEU A 83 6.23 -18.95 -1.00
CA LEU A 83 5.64 -19.99 -0.16
C LEU A 83 4.64 -19.45 0.88
N GLU A 84 4.80 -18.21 1.34
CA GLU A 84 3.80 -17.55 2.19
C GLU A 84 2.42 -17.46 1.51
N ARG A 85 2.41 -17.35 0.17
CA ARG A 85 1.19 -17.20 -0.65
C ARG A 85 0.75 -18.52 -1.27
N ALA A 86 1.69 -19.41 -1.56
CA ALA A 86 1.48 -20.72 -2.15
C ALA A 86 2.33 -21.77 -1.42
N PRO A 87 1.90 -22.24 -0.23
CA PRO A 87 2.69 -23.14 0.61
C PRO A 87 3.06 -24.47 -0.05
N GLU A 88 2.20 -24.95 -0.94
CA GLU A 88 2.36 -26.23 -1.66
C GLU A 88 3.23 -26.13 -2.93
N ALA A 89 3.74 -24.93 -3.26
CA ALA A 89 4.48 -24.73 -4.50
C ALA A 89 5.84 -25.44 -4.46
N GLN A 90 6.08 -26.34 -5.42
CA GLN A 90 7.34 -27.05 -5.58
C GLN A 90 8.35 -26.14 -6.31
N LEU A 91 9.03 -25.27 -5.57
CA LEU A 91 9.92 -24.24 -6.15
C LEU A 91 11.23 -24.77 -6.74
N ASP A 92 11.48 -26.08 -6.62
CA ASP A 92 12.61 -26.76 -7.27
C ASP A 92 12.23 -27.35 -8.63
N ASP A 93 10.93 -27.39 -8.97
CA ASP A 93 10.45 -27.75 -10.29
C ASP A 93 10.50 -26.52 -11.23
N PRO A 94 11.27 -26.56 -12.34
CA PRO A 94 11.35 -25.47 -13.30
C PRO A 94 10.02 -25.08 -13.94
N GLU A 95 9.10 -26.03 -14.14
CA GLU A 95 7.78 -25.77 -14.74
C GLU A 95 6.90 -24.99 -13.76
N VAL A 96 6.93 -25.34 -12.48
CA VAL A 96 6.23 -24.60 -11.41
C VAL A 96 6.76 -23.17 -11.32
N VAL A 97 8.08 -22.99 -11.33
CA VAL A 97 8.69 -21.65 -11.34
C VAL A 97 8.29 -20.87 -12.59
N ALA A 98 8.30 -21.49 -13.77
CA ALA A 98 7.89 -20.84 -15.01
C ALA A 98 6.42 -20.41 -15.00
N ALA A 99 5.52 -21.23 -14.44
CA ALA A 99 4.11 -20.90 -14.26
C ALA A 99 3.94 -19.68 -13.33
N ILE A 100 4.59 -19.70 -12.15
CA ILE A 100 4.53 -18.58 -11.19
C ILE A 100 4.98 -17.27 -11.84
N ARG A 101 6.05 -17.29 -12.65
CA ARG A 101 6.53 -16.10 -13.36
C ARG A 101 5.52 -15.52 -14.35
N ARG A 102 4.72 -16.37 -15.00
CA ARG A 102 3.70 -15.97 -16.00
C ARG A 102 2.37 -15.60 -15.36
N GLU A 103 2.03 -16.17 -14.22
CA GLU A 103 0.73 -15.98 -13.58
C GLU A 103 0.73 -14.88 -12.51
N ALA A 104 1.86 -14.66 -11.84
CA ALA A 104 2.01 -13.55 -10.91
C ALA A 104 2.04 -12.23 -11.68
N LYS A 105 0.86 -11.65 -11.92
CA LYS A 105 0.66 -10.43 -12.68
C LYS A 105 -0.25 -9.44 -11.95
N VAL A 106 0.04 -8.16 -12.11
CA VAL A 106 -0.73 -7.04 -11.57
C VAL A 106 -1.16 -6.13 -12.71
N PRO A 107 -2.42 -5.69 -12.79
CA PRO A 107 -2.83 -4.73 -13.80
C PRO A 107 -2.06 -3.41 -13.66
N VAL A 108 -1.47 -2.91 -14.76
CA VAL A 108 -0.75 -1.62 -14.74
C VAL A 108 -1.69 -0.47 -14.40
N GLY A 109 -2.97 -0.58 -14.77
CA GLY A 109 -4.01 0.38 -14.36
C GLY A 109 -4.15 0.51 -12.84
N SER A 110 -4.09 -0.61 -12.11
CA SER A 110 -4.17 -0.59 -10.63
C SER A 110 -2.94 0.09 -10.01
N LEU A 111 -1.75 -0.12 -10.59
CA LEU A 111 -0.53 0.56 -10.18
C LEU A 111 -0.63 2.08 -10.40
N TYR A 112 -1.23 2.48 -11.53
CA TYR A 112 -1.49 3.89 -11.84
C TYR A 112 -2.48 4.53 -10.84
N GLU A 113 -3.56 3.85 -10.50
CA GLU A 113 -4.51 4.34 -9.50
C GLU A 113 -3.89 4.46 -8.10
N LEU A 114 -3.03 3.52 -7.72
CA LEU A 114 -2.25 3.63 -6.49
C LEU A 114 -1.32 4.86 -6.54
N ALA A 115 -0.64 5.12 -7.66
CA ALA A 115 0.19 6.31 -7.82
C ALA A 115 -0.63 7.61 -7.74
N ARG A 116 -1.83 7.64 -8.33
CA ARG A 116 -2.77 8.76 -8.17
C ARG A 116 -3.17 8.96 -6.72
N LEU A 117 -3.50 7.89 -6.02
CA LEU A 117 -3.86 7.91 -4.61
C LEU A 117 -2.70 8.44 -3.75
N GLN A 118 -1.47 7.98 -3.98
CA GLN A 118 -0.27 8.49 -3.31
C GLN A 118 -0.13 10.01 -3.50
N ARG A 119 -0.13 10.50 -4.74
CA ARG A 119 0.00 11.93 -5.05
C ARG A 119 -1.10 12.77 -4.40
N ALA A 120 -2.33 12.29 -4.47
CA ALA A 120 -3.47 13.00 -3.90
C ALA A 120 -3.36 13.01 -2.36
N THR A 121 -2.94 11.90 -1.75
CA THR A 121 -2.72 11.81 -0.29
C THR A 121 -1.64 12.78 0.15
N SER A 122 -0.47 12.81 -0.50
CA SER A 122 0.63 13.73 -0.16
C SER A 122 0.19 15.19 -0.07
N ARG A 123 -0.72 15.64 -0.96
CA ARG A 123 -1.26 17.01 -0.96
C ARG A 123 -2.22 17.29 0.20
N GLU A 124 -2.82 16.25 0.76
CA GLU A 124 -3.83 16.35 1.81
C GLU A 124 -3.28 16.04 3.21
N LEU A 125 -2.10 15.42 3.32
CA LEU A 125 -1.46 15.11 4.62
C LEU A 125 -1.41 16.32 5.56
N PRO A 126 -1.03 17.54 5.14
CA PRO A 126 -1.00 18.70 6.04
C PRO A 126 -2.37 19.09 6.64
N ARG A 127 -3.47 18.57 6.09
CA ARG A 127 -4.84 18.80 6.58
C ARG A 127 -5.29 17.76 7.59
N VAL A 128 -4.57 16.66 7.77
CA VAL A 128 -4.83 15.68 8.83
C VAL A 128 -4.40 16.29 10.16
N ARG A 129 -5.36 16.77 10.95
CA ARG A 129 -5.13 17.44 12.25
C ARG A 129 -5.58 16.63 13.47
N VAL A 130 -6.25 15.51 13.24
CA VAL A 130 -6.70 14.61 14.31
C VAL A 130 -5.53 13.78 14.85
N PRO A 131 -5.56 13.33 16.11
CA PRO A 131 -4.55 12.41 16.65
C PRO A 131 -4.31 11.21 15.74
N ALA A 132 -3.04 10.85 15.55
CA ALA A 132 -2.64 9.81 14.62
C ALA A 132 -1.78 8.73 15.29
N LEU A 133 -2.07 7.46 15.02
CA LEU A 133 -1.17 6.34 15.32
C LEU A 133 -0.65 5.77 14.00
N ILE A 134 0.67 5.85 13.79
CA ILE A 134 1.33 5.37 12.57
C ILE A 134 2.20 4.17 12.91
N MET A 135 1.86 3.01 12.34
CA MET A 135 2.55 1.74 12.58
C MET A 135 3.22 1.24 11.30
N GLN A 136 4.43 0.70 11.42
CA GLN A 136 5.20 0.21 10.28
C GLN A 136 6.05 -1.01 10.66
N GLY A 137 5.97 -2.07 9.87
CA GLY A 137 6.84 -3.24 10.03
C GLY A 137 8.29 -2.91 9.67
N ARG A 138 9.25 -3.23 10.56
CA ARG A 138 10.70 -3.05 10.30
C ARG A 138 11.21 -3.90 9.14
N ARG A 139 10.59 -5.05 8.90
CA ARG A 139 10.93 -6.00 7.83
C ARG A 139 9.93 -6.00 6.67
N ASP A 140 9.18 -4.90 6.51
CA ASP A 140 8.22 -4.78 5.41
C ASP A 140 8.94 -4.86 4.05
N GLN A 141 8.57 -5.87 3.27
CA GLN A 141 9.14 -6.16 1.95
C GLN A 141 8.36 -5.50 0.80
N THR A 142 7.26 -4.80 1.10
CA THR A 142 6.41 -4.13 0.11
C THR A 142 6.52 -2.61 0.23
N VAL A 143 6.22 -2.08 1.41
CA VAL A 143 6.25 -0.64 1.72
C VAL A 143 7.60 -0.30 2.35
N GLU A 144 8.26 0.75 1.88
CA GLU A 144 9.49 1.20 2.53
C GLU A 144 9.19 1.74 3.93
N PRO A 145 9.94 1.40 4.99
CA PRO A 145 9.71 1.94 6.32
C PRO A 145 9.69 3.49 6.38
N ARG A 146 10.49 4.13 5.51
CA ARG A 146 10.49 5.58 5.29
C ARG A 146 9.11 6.17 4.97
N SER A 147 8.20 5.36 4.42
CA SER A 147 6.84 5.78 4.12
C SER A 147 6.09 6.27 5.37
N ALA A 148 6.22 5.56 6.49
CA ALA A 148 5.63 5.97 7.76
C ALA A 148 6.23 7.28 8.29
N GLU A 149 7.55 7.43 8.19
CA GLU A 149 8.23 8.69 8.56
C GLU A 149 7.79 9.87 7.69
N MET A 150 7.57 9.64 6.39
CA MET A 150 7.06 10.65 5.47
C MET A 150 5.65 11.08 5.86
N VAL A 151 4.79 10.15 6.25
CA VAL A 151 3.45 10.46 6.76
C VAL A 151 3.56 11.25 8.06
N ALA A 152 4.29 10.76 9.06
CA ALA A 152 4.43 11.41 10.36
C ALA A 152 4.94 12.85 10.24
N ARG A 153 5.91 13.10 9.36
CA ARG A 153 6.45 14.44 9.11
C ARG A 153 5.49 15.37 8.37
N ALA A 154 4.63 14.83 7.51
CA ALA A 154 3.79 15.63 6.63
C ALA A 154 2.38 15.90 7.17
N ILE A 155 1.91 15.14 8.16
CA ILE A 155 0.60 15.40 8.77
C ILE A 155 0.61 16.66 9.64
N GLY A 156 -0.52 17.36 9.65
CA GLY A 156 -0.73 18.54 10.48
C GLY A 156 -1.06 18.26 11.95
N SER A 157 -1.18 16.98 12.33
CA SER A 157 -1.52 16.58 13.71
C SER A 157 -0.36 16.90 14.65
N PRO A 158 -0.62 17.56 15.79
CA PRO A 158 0.39 17.74 16.83
C PRO A 158 0.64 16.46 17.65
N ASP A 159 -0.31 15.52 17.64
CA ASP A 159 -0.26 14.24 18.38
C ASP A 159 -0.13 13.09 17.37
N ARG A 160 1.06 12.47 17.31
CA ARG A 160 1.47 11.52 16.28
C ARG A 160 2.61 10.60 16.68
#